data_AF-A0A8J6SVV7-F1
#
_entry.id   AF-A0A8J6SVV7-F1
#
_cell.length_a   1.000
_cell.length_b   1.000
_cell.length_c   1.000
_cell.angle_alpha   90.00
_cell.angle_beta   90.00
_cell.angle_gamma   90.00
#
_symmetry.space_group_name_H-M   'P 1'
#
loop_
_entity.id
_entity.type
_entity.pdbx_description
1 polymer ?
#
loop_
_entity_poly.entity_id
_entity_poly.type
_entity_poly.pdbx_seq_one_letter_code
_entity_poly.pdbx_strand_id
1 'polypeptide(L)' 'MNFQEGDQVYYKGEDPKVLQDYGKRRLTVAAVDPITTAVACTADDGRFVVGIYPVDLEPAQRASKEQL' A
#
# COMPACT_ATOMS: atom_id res chain seq x y z
N MET A 1 -6.60 -8.93 -6.66
CA MET A 1 -6.57 -8.85 -5.18
C MET A 1 -7.52 -7.75 -4.79
N ASN A 2 -8.35 -7.97 -3.77
CA ASN A 2 -9.21 -6.93 -3.20
C ASN A 2 -8.50 -6.40 -1.96
N PHE A 3 -8.05 -5.15 -1.99
CA PHE A 3 -7.53 -4.45 -0.82
C PHE A 3 -8.70 -3.88 -0.01
N GLN A 4 -8.52 -3.78 1.30
CA GLN A 4 -9.47 -3.18 2.23
C GLN A 4 -8.80 -2.06 3.02
N GLU A 5 -9.60 -1.12 3.53
CA GLU A 5 -9.10 -0.12 4.46
C GLU A 5 -8.42 -0.77 5.66
N GLY A 6 -7.23 -0.30 6.01
CA GLY A 6 -6.39 -0.85 7.06
C GLY A 6 -5.42 -1.97 6.60
N ASP A 7 -5.53 -2.45 5.36
CA ASP A 7 -4.55 -3.41 4.83
C ASP A 7 -3.16 -2.78 4.77
N GLN A 8 -2.15 -3.56 5.12
CA GLN A 8 -0.76 -3.17 4.95
C GLN A 8 -0.21 -3.70 3.62
N VAL A 9 0.43 -2.83 2.87
CA VAL A 9 0.94 -3.12 1.51
C VAL A 9 2.34 -2.55 1.32
N TYR A 10 3.06 -3.05 0.33
CA TYR A 10 4.27 -2.45 -0.20
C TYR A 10 4.04 -1.98 -1.62
N TYR A 11 4.68 -0.87 -1.98
CA TYR A 11 4.75 -0.44 -3.36
C TYR A 11 5.82 -1.23 -4.11
N LYS A 12 5.43 -1.84 -5.24
CA LYS A 12 6.32 -2.61 -6.13
C LYS A 12 6.36 -2.06 -7.55
N GLY A 13 5.66 -0.95 -7.82
CA GLY A 13 5.70 -0.29 -9.12
C GLY A 13 7.02 0.44 -9.35
N GLU A 14 7.13 1.06 -10.52
CA GLU A 14 8.36 1.70 -10.99
C GLU A 14 8.31 3.23 -10.96
N ASP A 15 7.25 3.83 -10.39
CA ASP A 15 7.13 5.29 -10.32
C ASP A 15 8.25 5.88 -9.43
N PRO A 16 9.14 6.71 -9.99
CA PRO A 16 10.30 7.20 -9.26
C PRO A 16 9.95 8.15 -8.12
N LYS A 17 8.81 8.87 -8.19
CA LYS A 17 8.36 9.73 -7.09
C LYS A 17 7.85 8.87 -5.94
N VAL A 18 7.05 7.85 -6.25
CA VAL A 18 6.56 6.93 -5.21
C VAL A 18 7.73 6.18 -4.57
N LEU A 19 8.71 5.74 -5.35
CA LEU A 19 9.93 5.12 -4.82
C LEU A 19 10.79 6.08 -3.99
N GLN A 20 10.85 7.36 -4.34
CA GLN A 20 11.58 8.36 -3.59
C GLN A 20 10.91 8.71 -2.25
N ASP A 21 9.59 8.93 -2.27
CA ASP A 21 8.82 9.36 -1.10
C ASP A 21 8.46 8.20 -0.16
N TYR A 22 8.12 7.04 -0.73
CA TYR A 22 7.62 5.88 -0.01
C TYR A 22 8.56 4.67 -0.07
N GLY A 23 9.44 4.57 -1.06
CA GLY A 23 10.47 3.52 -1.16
C GLY A 23 9.97 2.11 -0.83
N LYS A 24 10.76 1.35 -0.08
CA LYS A 24 10.38 0.02 0.46
C LYS A 24 9.58 0.10 1.76
N ARG A 25 8.97 1.25 2.08
CA ARG A 25 8.21 1.40 3.32
C ARG A 25 6.89 0.67 3.21
N ARG A 26 6.39 0.26 4.37
CA ARG A 26 5.05 -0.28 4.48
C ARG A 26 4.05 0.87 4.39
N LEU A 27 3.02 0.68 3.59
CA LEU A 27 1.91 1.59 3.44
C LEU A 27 0.67 0.97 4.04
N THR A 28 -0.24 1.81 4.53
CA THR A 28 -1.55 1.39 4.99
C THR A 28 -2.60 1.91 4.01
N VAL A 29 -3.52 1.05 3.60
CA VAL A 29 -4.65 1.42 2.76
C VAL A 29 -5.59 2.31 3.58
N ALA A 30 -5.74 3.57 3.16
CA ALA A 30 -6.61 4.55 3.79
C ALA A 30 -8.00 4.58 3.15
N ALA A 31 -8.11 4.27 1.86
CA ALA A 31 -9.38 4.20 1.15
C ALA A 31 -9.24 3.39 -0.14
N VAL A 32 -10.35 2.87 -0.65
CA VAL A 32 -10.42 2.18 -1.93
C VAL A 32 -11.49 2.86 -2.78
N ASP A 33 -11.11 3.33 -3.95
CA ASP A 33 -12.04 3.93 -4.89
C ASP A 33 -12.86 2.82 -5.59
N PRO A 34 -14.20 2.79 -5.44
CA PRO A 34 -15.01 1.69 -5.94
C PRO A 34 -15.20 1.71 -7.47
N ILE A 35 -14.82 2.80 -8.16
CA ILE A 35 -15.04 2.98 -9.60
C ILE A 35 -13.79 2.62 -10.38
N THR A 36 -12.65 3.19 -9.98
CA THR A 36 -11.34 3.06 -10.61
C THR A 36 -10.51 1.94 -10.00
N THR A 37 -10.94 1.40 -8.86
CA THR A 37 -10.20 0.43 -8.03
C THR A 37 -8.86 0.95 -7.50
N ALA A 38 -8.57 2.24 -7.65
CA ALA A 38 -7.38 2.86 -7.09
C ALA A 38 -7.41 2.78 -5.57
N VAL A 39 -6.26 2.54 -4.97
CA VAL A 39 -6.09 2.39 -3.53
C VAL A 39 -5.35 3.62 -3.02
N ALA A 40 -5.99 4.38 -2.14
CA ALA A 40 -5.32 5.47 -1.45
C ALA A 40 -4.49 4.87 -0.31
N CYS A 41 -3.19 5.10 -0.34
CA CYS A 41 -2.24 4.58 0.62
C CYS A 41 -1.60 5.72 1.41
N THR A 42 -1.34 5.49 2.69
CA THR A 42 -0.61 6.40 3.58
C THR A 42 0.62 5.71 4.17
N ALA A 43 1.69 6.48 4.35
CA ALA A 43 2.82 6.05 5.18
C ALA A 43 2.46 6.15 6.67
N ASP A 44 3.22 5.47 7.54
CA ASP A 44 3.04 5.46 9.01
C ASP A 44 3.08 6.85 9.66
N ASP A 45 3.66 7.85 8.99
CA ASP A 45 3.70 9.23 9.50
C ASP A 45 2.41 10.01 9.25
N GLY A 46 1.46 9.43 8.51
CA GLY A 46 0.15 10.02 8.21
C GLY A 46 0.19 11.31 7.39
N ARG A 47 1.36 11.68 6.84
CA ARG A 47 1.57 13.00 6.21
C ARG A 47 1.28 13.02 4.72
N PHE A 48 1.27 11.86 4.07
CA PHE A 48 1.14 11.78 2.64
C PHE A 48 0.16 10.68 2.23
N VAL A 49 -0.82 11.05 1.40
CA VAL A 49 -1.79 10.15 0.78
C VAL A 49 -1.50 10.09 -0.71
N VAL A 50 -1.28 8.89 -1.24
CA VAL A 50 -1.06 8.66 -2.67
C VAL A 50 -2.05 7.62 -3.20
N GLY A 51 -2.65 7.90 -4.35
CA GLY A 51 -3.46 6.94 -5.08
C GLY A 51 -2.57 6.00 -5.89
N ILE A 52 -2.61 4.71 -5.60
CA ILE A 52 -1.81 3.66 -6.26
C ILE A 52 -2.76 2.61 -6.83
N TYR A 53 -2.50 2.13 -8.05
CA TYR A 53 -3.28 1.04 -8.62
C TYR A 53 -2.96 -0.28 -7.90
N PRO A 54 -3.96 -1.16 -7.67
CA PRO A 54 -3.77 -2.45 -6.99
C PRO A 54 -2.67 -3.32 -7.61
N VAL A 55 -2.44 -3.20 -8.92
CA VAL A 55 -1.42 -3.96 -9.65
C VAL A 55 0.00 -3.63 -9.21
N ASP A 56 0.24 -2.39 -8.74
CA ASP A 56 1.53 -1.89 -8.26
C ASP A 56 1.73 -2.08 -6.75
N LEU A 57 0.77 -2.75 -6.10
CA LEU A 57 0.81 -3.07 -4.68
C LEU A 57 1.03 -4.57 -4.49
N GLU A 58 1.81 -4.91 -3.47
CA GLU A 58 1.84 -6.24 -2.90
C GLU A 58 1.36 -6.19 -1.45
N PRO A 59 0.54 -7.14 -0.99
CA PRO A 59 0.20 -7.21 0.42
C PRO A 59 1.47 -7.43 1.23
N ALA A 60 1.67 -6.63 2.27
CA ALA A 60 2.68 -6.91 3.25
C ALA A 60 2.25 -8.20 3.95
N GLN A 61 2.83 -9.34 3.55
CA GLN A 61 2.56 -10.61 4.20
C GLN A 61 2.61 -10.38 5.71
N ARG A 62 1.48 -10.60 6.39
CA ARG A 62 1.45 -10.77 7.84
C ARG A 62 2.54 -11.79 8.09
N ALA A 63 3.64 -11.39 8.72
CA ALA A 63 4.62 -12.35 9.17
C ALA A 63 3.82 -13.31 10.05
N SER A 64 3.52 -14.49 9.54
CA SER A 64 2.90 -15.56 10.31
C SER A 64 3.91 -15.87 11.41
N LYS A 65 3.74 -15.23 12.56
CA LYS A 65 4.29 -15.68 13.85
C LYS A 65 3.49 -16.89 14.30
N GLU A 66 3.50 -17.92 13.48
CA GLU A 66 3.16 -19.30 13.79
C GLU A 66 4.17 -20.02 12.90
N GLN A 67 5.30 -20.52 13.39
CA GLN A 67 5.39 -21.64 14.32
C GLN A 67 6.69 -21.51 15.14
N LEU A 68 6.52 -21.52 16.47
CA LEU A 68 7.55 -21.83 17.46
C LEU A 68 7.50 -23.33 17.76
#